data_AF-A0A526YEG9-F1
#
_entry.id   AF-A0A526YEG9-F1
#
_cell.length_a   1.000
_cell.length_b   1.000
_cell.length_c   1.000
_cell.angle_alpha   90.00
_cell.angle_beta   90.00
_cell.angle_gamma   90.00
#
_symmetry.space_group_name_H-M   'P 1'
#
loop_
_entity.id
_entity.type
_entity.pdbx_description
1 polymer ?
#
loop_
_entity_poly.entity_id
_entity_poly.type
_entity_poly.pdbx_seq_one_letter_code
_entity_poly.pdbx_strand_id
1 'polypeptide(L)'
;MAMTADQLPDDPDALKAMVLARDVENARLIQIIKELQRHRFGRRAETLPEDQLLLGLEEAEQIEAAGDEEQAQTALGERQAPVAKRRANRGGLPPHLPRVEMVVDIEDHACPCCRNGLHRIGEDMSERLDIVPAQLRVIV
;
A
#
# COMPACT_ATOMS: atom_id res chain seq x y z
N MET A 1 42.77 -28.17 14.99
CA MET A 1 43.79 -29.24 15.08
C MET A 1 43.15 -30.38 15.85
N ALA A 2 42.96 -31.55 15.21
CA ALA A 2 42.39 -32.72 15.87
C ALA A 2 43.52 -33.46 16.61
N MET A 3 43.30 -33.79 17.88
CA MET A 3 44.20 -34.70 18.61
C MET A 3 44.09 -36.09 17.97
N THR A 4 45.23 -36.72 17.71
CA THR A 4 45.29 -38.08 17.14
C THR A 4 45.26 -39.12 18.26
N ALA A 5 44.79 -40.34 17.97
CA ALA A 5 44.62 -41.40 18.98
C ALA A 5 45.89 -41.67 19.80
N ASP A 6 47.06 -41.57 19.17
CA ASP A 6 48.38 -41.82 19.78
C ASP A 6 48.79 -40.77 20.84
N GLN A 7 48.02 -39.68 20.99
CA GLN A 7 48.29 -38.59 21.93
C GLN A 7 47.41 -38.67 23.18
N LEU A 8 46.50 -39.65 23.27
CA LEU A 8 45.65 -39.84 24.43
C LEU A 8 46.34 -40.69 25.49
N PRO A 9 46.12 -40.40 26.79
CA PRO A 9 46.54 -41.29 27.86
C PRO A 9 45.83 -42.65 27.79
N ASP A 10 46.54 -43.74 28.04
CA ASP A 10 45.96 -45.10 28.10
C ASP A 10 45.22 -45.37 29.43
N ASP A 11 45.34 -44.47 30.41
CA ASP A 11 44.67 -44.58 31.70
C ASP A 11 43.16 -44.25 31.60
N PRO A 12 42.25 -45.19 31.92
CA PRO A 12 40.81 -44.98 31.78
C PRO A 12 40.28 -43.84 32.64
N ASP A 13 40.89 -43.53 33.77
CA ASP A 13 40.44 -42.45 34.64
C ASP A 13 40.85 -41.07 34.10
N ALA A 14 42.06 -40.97 33.55
CA ALA A 14 42.51 -39.78 32.81
C ALA A 14 41.62 -39.51 31.58
N LEU A 15 41.23 -40.55 30.83
CA LEU A 15 40.32 -40.44 29.69
C LEU A 15 38.93 -39.95 30.10
N LYS A 16 38.34 -40.49 31.17
CA LYS A 16 37.04 -40.03 31.70
C LYS A 16 37.09 -38.55 32.08
N ALA A 17 38.16 -38.10 32.74
CA ALA A 17 38.33 -36.70 33.11
C ALA A 17 38.40 -35.77 31.87
N MET A 18 39.10 -36.20 30.82
CA MET A 18 39.17 -35.45 29.56
C MET A 18 37.81 -35.37 28.85
N VAL A 19 37.05 -36.47 28.80
CA VAL A 19 35.70 -36.50 28.21
C VAL A 19 34.76 -35.55 28.94
N LEU A 20 34.73 -35.60 30.27
CA LEU A 20 33.93 -34.68 31.08
C LEU A 20 34.30 -33.22 30.83
N ALA A 21 35.60 -32.91 30.75
CA ALA A 21 36.06 -31.56 30.44
C ALA A 21 35.65 -31.09 29.03
N ARG A 22 35.67 -32.00 28.05
CA ARG A 22 35.19 -31.71 26.68
C ARG A 22 33.68 -31.52 26.63
N ASP A 23 32.91 -32.30 27.39
CA ASP A 23 31.45 -32.18 27.43
C ASP A 23 31.01 -30.85 28.04
N VAL A 24 31.70 -30.39 29.09
CA VAL A 24 31.47 -29.06 29.67
C VAL A 24 31.77 -27.95 28.67
N GLU A 25 32.90 -28.05 27.95
CA GLU A 25 33.27 -27.05 26.94
C GLU A 25 32.29 -27.06 25.76
N ASN A 26 31.88 -28.25 25.28
CA ASN A 26 30.88 -28.39 24.23
C ASN A 26 29.54 -27.78 24.63
N ALA A 27 29.07 -28.02 25.87
CA ALA A 27 27.84 -27.44 26.38
C ALA A 27 27.91 -25.90 26.41
N ARG A 28 29.05 -25.34 26.83
CA ARG A 28 29.31 -23.90 26.82
C ARG A 28 29.29 -23.33 25.40
N LEU A 29 30.01 -23.95 24.46
CA LEU A 29 30.06 -23.51 23.07
C LEU A 29 28.67 -23.57 22.41
N ILE A 30 27.88 -24.60 22.68
CA ILE A 30 26.51 -24.72 22.20
C ILE A 30 25.63 -23.58 22.74
N GLN A 31 25.77 -23.21 24.02
CA GLN A 31 25.06 -22.05 24.58
C GLN A 31 25.43 -20.75 23.88
N ILE A 32 26.73 -20.49 23.69
CA ILE A 32 27.22 -19.28 23.01
C ILE A 32 26.69 -19.22 21.58
N ILE A 33 26.72 -20.33 20.84
CA ILE A 33 26.18 -20.38 19.48
C ILE A 33 24.68 -20.09 19.47
N LYS A 34 23.91 -20.65 20.40
CA LYS A 34 22.48 -20.37 20.52
C LYS A 34 22.20 -18.89 20.80
N GLU A 35 22.98 -18.25 21.67
CA GLU A 35 22.86 -16.81 21.95
C GLU A 35 23.20 -15.96 20.73
N LEU A 36 24.28 -16.28 20.01
CA LEU A 36 24.66 -15.58 18.77
C LEU A 36 23.63 -15.76 17.66
N GLN A 37 23.07 -16.97 17.51
CA GLN A 37 21.99 -17.24 16.57
C GLN A 37 20.73 -16.48 16.95
N ARG A 38 20.37 -16.41 18.23
CA ARG A 38 19.23 -15.61 18.71
C ARG A 38 19.48 -14.11 18.53
N HIS A 39 20.71 -13.63 18.67
CA HIS A 39 21.05 -12.23 18.45
C HIS A 39 20.96 -11.86 16.95
N ARG A 40 21.44 -12.73 16.06
CA ARG A 40 21.48 -12.45 14.62
C ARG A 40 20.17 -12.77 13.88
N PHE A 41 19.46 -13.81 14.32
CA PHE A 41 18.27 -14.33 13.64
C PHE A 41 17.03 -14.38 14.55
N GLY A 42 17.10 -13.93 15.80
CA GLY A 42 15.93 -13.85 16.68
C GLY A 42 15.00 -12.70 16.30
N ARG A 43 13.92 -12.50 17.08
CA ARG A 43 12.80 -11.56 16.81
C ARG A 43 13.19 -10.10 16.48
N ARG A 44 14.42 -9.66 16.74
CA ARG A 44 14.93 -8.34 16.29
C ARG A 44 15.27 -8.29 14.79
N ALA A 45 15.39 -9.43 14.13
CA ALA A 45 15.53 -9.52 12.68
C ALA A 45 14.17 -9.34 11.95
N GLU A 46 13.05 -9.25 12.68
CA GLU A 46 11.76 -8.76 12.17
C GLU A 46 11.70 -7.21 12.18
N THR A 47 12.85 -6.54 12.05
CA THR A 47 12.82 -5.10 11.73
C THR A 47 12.44 -5.04 10.25
N LEU A 48 11.15 -4.84 10.00
CA LEU A 48 10.65 -4.55 8.66
C LEU A 48 11.41 -3.33 8.14
N PRO A 49 11.89 -3.35 6.88
CA PRO A 49 12.50 -2.16 6.28
C PRO A 49 11.51 -1.00 6.36
N GLU A 50 12.01 0.23 6.50
CA GLU A 50 11.17 1.43 6.68
C GLU A 50 10.07 1.52 5.61
N ASP A 51 10.40 1.20 4.36
CA ASP A 51 9.44 1.14 3.24
C ASP A 51 8.27 0.18 3.51
N GLN A 52 8.52 -0.97 4.16
CA GLN A 52 7.48 -1.95 4.47
C GLN A 52 6.66 -1.57 5.71
N LEU A 53 7.23 -0.78 6.63
CA LEU A 53 6.49 -0.16 7.72
C LEU A 53 5.56 0.95 7.20
N LEU A 54 6.02 1.75 6.24
CA LEU A 54 5.22 2.79 5.58
C LEU A 54 3.99 2.18 4.88
N LEU A 55 4.13 1.04 4.21
CA LEU A 55 2.99 0.33 3.60
C LEU A 55 1.93 -0.08 4.63
N GLY A 56 2.32 -0.55 5.82
CA GLY A 56 1.38 -0.91 6.87
C GLY A 56 0.68 0.31 7.50
N LEU A 57 1.34 1.46 7.51
CA LEU A 57 0.74 2.73 7.94
C LEU A 57 -0.25 3.25 6.90
N GLU A 58 0.10 3.22 5.61
CA GLU A 58 -0.82 3.59 4.52
C GLU A 58 -2.10 2.72 4.52
N GLU A 59 -1.97 1.41 4.76
CA GLU A 59 -3.12 0.51 4.86
C GLU A 59 -4.02 0.85 6.06
N ALA A 60 -3.43 1.18 7.21
CA ALA A 60 -4.18 1.62 8.38
C ALA A 60 -4.91 2.96 8.15
N GLU A 61 -4.23 3.94 7.54
CA GLU A 61 -4.82 5.22 7.16
C GLU A 61 -5.97 5.06 6.16
N GLN A 62 -5.86 4.15 5.20
CA GLN A 62 -6.94 3.84 4.25
C GLN A 62 -8.16 3.20 4.94
N ILE A 63 -7.94 2.31 5.92
CA ILE A 63 -9.02 1.71 6.70
C ILE A 63 -9.74 2.76 7.55
N GLU A 64 -9.00 3.65 8.20
CA GLU A 64 -9.59 4.77 8.95
C GLU A 64 -10.36 5.72 8.04
N ALA A 65 -9.78 6.10 6.90
CA ALA A 65 -10.45 6.94 5.91
C ALA A 65 -11.73 6.28 5.34
N ALA A 66 -11.72 4.97 5.08
CA ALA A 66 -12.90 4.23 4.65
C ALA A 66 -13.99 4.20 5.73
N GLY A 67 -13.61 4.04 7.00
CA GLY A 67 -14.53 4.12 8.13
C GLY A 67 -15.13 5.52 8.30
N ASP A 68 -14.33 6.56 8.14
CA ASP A 68 -14.77 7.96 8.15
C ASP A 68 -15.67 8.28 6.95
N GLU A 69 -15.39 7.72 5.77
CA GLU A 69 -16.24 7.83 4.59
C GLU A 69 -17.58 7.11 4.80
N GLU A 70 -17.63 5.92 5.40
CA GLU A 70 -18.88 5.24 5.75
C GLU A 70 -19.70 6.03 6.77
N GLN A 71 -19.04 6.61 7.79
CA GLN A 71 -19.68 7.49 8.77
C GLN A 71 -20.15 8.81 8.13
N ALA A 72 -19.38 9.36 7.20
CA ALA A 72 -19.78 10.54 6.45
C ALA A 72 -20.93 10.21 5.49
N GLN A 73 -20.94 9.05 4.84
CA GLN A 73 -22.02 8.60 3.95
C GLN A 73 -23.32 8.34 4.70
N THR A 74 -23.25 7.75 5.89
CA THR A 74 -24.43 7.57 6.77
C THR A 74 -24.95 8.92 7.26
N ALA A 75 -24.08 9.82 7.74
CA ALA A 75 -24.45 11.18 8.11
C ALA A 75 -24.95 12.02 6.92
N LEU A 76 -24.42 11.78 5.72
CA LEU A 76 -24.89 12.37 4.46
C LEU A 76 -26.24 11.80 4.08
N GLY A 77 -26.51 10.50 4.26
CA GLY A 77 -27.82 9.88 4.01
C GLY A 77 -28.92 10.50 4.89
N GLU A 78 -28.62 10.72 6.17
CA GLU A 78 -29.50 11.41 7.11
C GLU A 78 -29.69 12.90 6.75
N ARG A 79 -28.64 13.58 6.26
CA ARG A 79 -28.71 14.94 5.73
C ARG A 79 -29.30 15.01 4.31
N GLN A 80 -29.35 13.91 3.57
CA GLN A 80 -29.81 13.85 2.18
C GLN A 80 -31.33 13.80 2.08
N ALA A 81 -32.05 13.29 3.08
CA ALA A 81 -33.50 13.39 3.12
C ALA A 81 -34.01 14.86 2.96
N PRO A 82 -33.44 15.86 3.67
CA PRO A 82 -33.77 17.26 3.41
C PRO A 82 -33.06 17.88 2.18
N VAL A 83 -31.87 17.40 1.77
CA VAL A 83 -31.14 17.93 0.59
C VAL A 83 -31.68 17.43 -0.76
N ALA A 84 -32.25 16.23 -0.85
CA ALA A 84 -32.94 15.75 -2.04
C ALA A 84 -34.11 16.68 -2.42
N LYS A 85 -34.81 17.22 -1.41
CA LYS A 85 -35.82 18.27 -1.56
C LYS A 85 -35.26 19.59 -2.11
N ARG A 86 -33.95 19.87 -1.88
CA ARG A 86 -33.22 21.04 -2.40
C ARG A 86 -32.64 20.80 -3.80
N ARG A 87 -32.31 19.56 -4.17
CA ARG A 87 -31.82 19.17 -5.52
C ARG A 87 -32.91 19.23 -6.59
N ALA A 88 -34.19 19.17 -6.23
CA ALA A 88 -35.29 19.52 -7.13
C ALA A 88 -35.14 20.93 -7.76
N ASN A 89 -34.37 21.83 -7.12
CA ASN A 89 -34.08 23.18 -7.61
C ASN A 89 -32.76 23.30 -8.39
N ARG A 90 -31.99 22.21 -8.59
CA ARG A 90 -30.89 22.18 -9.58
C ARG A 90 -31.45 21.66 -10.89
N GLY A 91 -32.41 22.39 -11.46
CA GLY A 91 -32.81 22.16 -12.84
C GLY A 91 -31.59 22.21 -13.76
N GLY A 92 -31.66 21.53 -14.91
CA GLY A 92 -30.62 21.59 -15.94
C GLY A 92 -30.27 23.04 -16.31
N LEU A 93 -29.08 23.25 -16.89
CA LEU A 93 -28.67 24.59 -17.28
C LEU A 93 -29.71 25.21 -18.25
N PRO A 94 -29.97 26.53 -18.17
CA PRO A 94 -30.99 27.16 -18.98
C PRO A 94 -30.81 26.86 -20.48
N PRO A 95 -31.87 26.45 -21.21
CA PRO A 95 -31.75 25.98 -22.58
C PRO A 95 -31.41 27.09 -23.59
N HIS A 96 -31.55 28.36 -23.20
CA HIS A 96 -31.22 29.51 -24.03
C HIS A 96 -29.73 29.86 -24.02
N LEU A 97 -28.94 29.28 -23.11
CA LEU A 97 -27.50 29.47 -23.11
C LEU A 97 -26.88 28.64 -24.24
N PRO A 98 -25.90 29.20 -24.98
CA PRO A 98 -25.21 28.44 -26.01
C PRO A 98 -24.45 27.27 -25.37
N ARG A 99 -24.71 26.07 -25.87
CA ARG A 99 -24.00 24.85 -25.46
C ARG A 99 -22.75 24.71 -26.32
N VAL A 100 -21.59 24.63 -25.69
CA VAL A 100 -20.32 24.34 -26.34
C VAL A 100 -19.91 22.93 -25.90
N GLU A 101 -19.92 21.99 -26.84
CA GLU A 101 -19.53 20.61 -26.57
C GLU A 101 -18.00 20.47 -26.68
N MET A 102 -17.38 19.94 -25.62
CA MET A 102 -15.97 19.55 -25.63
C MET A 102 -15.89 18.05 -25.42
N VAL A 103 -15.53 17.34 -26.48
CA VAL A 103 -15.35 15.89 -26.43
C VAL A 103 -13.89 15.59 -26.09
N VAL A 104 -13.68 14.91 -24.96
CA VAL A 104 -12.39 14.35 -24.58
C VAL A 104 -12.41 12.88 -24.98
N ASP A 105 -11.68 12.54 -26.03
CA ASP A 105 -11.59 11.17 -26.56
C ASP A 105 -10.12 10.82 -26.86
N ILE A 106 -9.87 9.53 -27.12
CA ILE A 106 -8.57 9.02 -27.54
C ILE A 106 -8.24 9.42 -28.99
N GLU A 107 -6.95 9.60 -29.29
CA GLU A 107 -6.49 9.99 -30.63
C GLU A 107 -6.54 8.82 -31.64
N ASP A 108 -6.24 7.60 -31.18
CA ASP A 108 -6.21 6.39 -32.02
C ASP A 108 -7.33 5.43 -31.61
N HIS A 109 -8.23 5.17 -32.54
CA HIS A 109 -9.36 4.25 -32.36
C HIS A 109 -9.05 2.83 -32.87
N ALA A 110 -7.79 2.47 -33.13
CA ALA A 110 -7.41 1.11 -33.52
C ALA A 110 -7.12 0.21 -32.30
N CYS A 111 -7.66 -1.02 -32.26
CA CYS A 111 -7.27 -1.98 -31.22
C CYS A 111 -5.77 -2.32 -31.38
N PRO A 112 -4.96 -2.23 -30.30
CA PRO A 112 -3.56 -2.66 -30.34
C PRO A 112 -3.40 -4.16 -30.65
N CYS A 113 -4.48 -4.95 -30.47
CA CYS A 113 -4.53 -6.38 -30.66
C CYS A 113 -4.76 -6.83 -32.11
N CYS A 114 -5.76 -6.25 -32.78
CA CYS A 114 -6.28 -6.71 -34.06
C CYS A 114 -6.41 -5.59 -35.10
N ARG A 115 -6.06 -4.35 -34.75
CA ARG A 115 -6.16 -3.13 -35.57
C ARG A 115 -7.56 -2.83 -36.09
N ASN A 116 -8.59 -3.45 -35.50
CA ASN A 116 -9.99 -3.13 -35.80
C ASN A 116 -10.43 -1.90 -35.01
N GLY A 117 -11.50 -1.23 -35.46
CA GLY A 117 -12.03 -0.05 -34.77
C GLY A 117 -12.53 -0.38 -33.36
N LEU A 118 -12.15 0.46 -32.38
CA LEU A 118 -12.67 0.41 -31.03
C LEU A 118 -14.15 0.82 -31.00
N HIS A 119 -14.93 0.15 -30.16
CA HIS A 119 -16.34 0.49 -29.94
C HIS A 119 -16.47 1.36 -28.69
N ARG A 120 -17.31 2.40 -28.76
CA ARG A 120 -17.61 3.26 -27.61
C ARG A 120 -18.43 2.46 -26.58
N ILE A 121 -17.97 2.38 -25.33
CA ILE A 121 -18.65 1.69 -24.23
C ILE A 121 -18.77 2.66 -23.05
N GLY A 122 -20.00 3.05 -22.72
CA GLY A 122 -20.27 4.05 -21.70
C GLY A 122 -19.92 5.47 -22.17
N GLU A 123 -20.77 6.42 -21.82
CA GLU A 123 -20.52 7.85 -22.04
C GLU A 123 -20.91 8.57 -20.75
N ASP A 124 -20.02 9.43 -20.26
CA ASP A 124 -20.31 10.32 -19.15
C ASP A 124 -20.41 11.76 -19.69
N MET A 125 -21.53 12.43 -19.38
CA MET A 125 -21.84 13.77 -19.85
C MET A 125 -22.01 14.70 -18.66
N SER A 126 -21.23 15.77 -18.62
CA SER A 126 -21.35 16.81 -17.59
C SER A 126 -21.55 18.19 -18.20
N GLU A 127 -22.51 18.96 -17.67
CA GLU A 127 -22.77 20.34 -18.08
C GLU A 127 -22.13 21.31 -17.07
N ARG A 128 -21.37 22.29 -17.56
CA ARG A 128 -20.78 23.37 -16.74
C ARG A 128 -20.94 24.72 -17.42
N LEU A 129 -21.12 25.78 -16.63
CA LEU A 129 -21.08 27.15 -17.13
C LEU A 129 -19.63 27.58 -17.33
N ASP A 130 -19.31 28.07 -18.52
CA ASP A 130 -18.05 28.74 -18.81
C ASP A 130 -18.28 30.26 -18.85
N ILE A 131 -17.55 31.01 -18.02
CA ILE A 131 -17.75 32.45 -17.88
C ILE A 131 -16.68 33.16 -18.73
N VAL A 132 -17.12 33.80 -19.81
CA VAL A 132 -16.26 34.68 -20.61
C VAL A 132 -16.27 36.08 -19.98
N PRO A 133 -15.11 36.64 -19.56
CA PRO A 133 -15.05 37.98 -19.00
C PRO A 133 -15.55 39.04 -19.99
N ALA A 134 -16.13 40.13 -19.47
CA ALA A 134 -16.60 41.23 -20.30
C ALA A 134 -15.45 41.82 -21.15
N GLN A 135 -15.66 41.90 -22.47
CA GLN A 135 -14.71 42.53 -23.40
C GLN A 135 -14.94 44.04 -23.42
N LEU A 136 -13.88 44.82 -23.19
CA LEU A 136 -13.91 46.28 -23.38
C LEU A 136 -13.82 46.60 -24.87
N ARG A 137 -14.61 47.58 -25.33
CA ARG A 137 -14.55 48.10 -26.71
C ARG A 137 -14.36 49.60 -26.69
N VAL A 138 -13.66 50.11 -27.70
CA VAL A 138 -13.53 51.56 -27.93
C VAL A 138 -14.73 52.02 -28.74
N ILE A 139 -15.43 53.03 -28.23
CA ILE A 139 -16.49 53.74 -28.93
C ILE A 139 -15.84 54.98 -29.55
N VAL A 140 -16.04 55.19 -30.86
CA VAL A 140 -15.62 56.41 -31.60
C VAL A 140 -16.86 57.23 -31.93
#